data_AF-A0A968D036-F1
#
_entry.id   AF-A0A968D036-F1
#
_cell.length_a   1.000
_cell.length_b   1.000
_cell.length_c   1.000
_cell.angle_alpha   90.00
_cell.angle_beta   90.00
_cell.angle_gamma   90.00
#
_symmetry.space_group_name_H-M   'P 1'
#
loop_
_entity.id
_entity.type
_entity.pdbx_description
1 polymer ?
#
loop_
_entity_poly.entity_id
_entity_poly.type
_entity_poly.pdbx_seq_one_letter_code
_entity_poly.pdbx_strand_id
1 'polypeptide(L)'
;DTFAEMFSMWAGRVLITADTEKWALTAAQTATGFASSIIMSPAEAGIEGTVPPDKTPDGRPGALIQIYHSARRDLKAQMILRIGQCVMTCPTTAAFDALPRAKRRLKVGRSLRLFGDGFQRRDEMYGRKVWRIPVMEGEFIVEDRFGAMRAVAGGNLLIMAENRKAGLQAAEEAVNAIHKKSKYVILPFPGGVCRAGSKAGSMKYKLKASTFHSYCPKLKTLVPDSKVPENVNAIYEIVINGLDIDVVRKAMAEGIRAAVKVPGVAKISAGNYGGKLGPYRAYLKEVLEQT
;
A
#
# COMPACT_ATOMS: atom_id res chain seq x y z
N ASP A 1 13.14 6.52 20.96
CA ASP A 1 14.44 6.38 20.28
C ASP A 1 14.55 4.98 19.71
N THR A 2 14.15 4.80 18.46
CA THR A 2 14.15 3.52 17.73
C THR A 2 13.96 3.80 16.24
N PHE A 3 13.90 2.77 15.41
CA PHE A 3 13.69 2.89 13.97
C PHE A 3 12.70 1.86 13.43
N ALA A 4 12.07 2.19 12.30
CA ALA A 4 11.35 1.24 11.45
C ALA A 4 12.33 0.57 10.48
N GLU A 5 12.27 -0.76 10.38
CA GLU A 5 13.09 -1.54 9.44
C GLU A 5 12.26 -1.97 8.24
N MET A 6 12.78 -1.70 7.04
CA MET A 6 12.02 -1.77 5.79
C MET A 6 12.74 -2.58 4.72
N PHE A 7 11.97 -3.05 3.74
CA PHE A 7 12.40 -4.02 2.74
C PHE A 7 12.32 -3.45 1.33
N SER A 8 13.19 -3.94 0.45
CA SER A 8 13.09 -3.65 -0.98
C SER A 8 12.09 -4.58 -1.66
N MET A 9 11.07 -4.00 -2.30
CA MET A 9 10.09 -4.73 -3.10
C MET A 9 10.01 -4.17 -4.52
N TRP A 10 9.41 -4.91 -5.44
CA TRP A 10 9.00 -4.37 -6.73
C TRP A 10 7.62 -3.74 -6.58
N ALA A 11 7.45 -2.53 -7.12
CA ALA A 11 6.17 -1.84 -7.20
C ALA A 11 5.76 -1.57 -8.65
N GLY A 12 4.46 -1.72 -8.91
CA GLY A 12 3.78 -1.15 -10.07
C GLY A 12 2.77 -0.10 -9.59
N ARG A 13 2.58 0.97 -10.38
CA ARG A 13 1.60 2.03 -10.11
C ARG A 13 0.67 2.13 -11.30
N VAL A 14 -0.64 2.13 -11.03
CA VAL A 14 -1.68 2.09 -12.05
C VAL A 14 -2.60 3.26 -11.80
N LEU A 15 -2.88 4.03 -12.86
CA LEU A 15 -3.97 4.99 -12.87
C LEU A 15 -5.20 4.30 -13.45
N ILE A 16 -6.28 4.22 -12.67
CA ILE A 16 -7.58 3.75 -13.14
C ILE A 16 -8.45 4.99 -13.35
N THR A 17 -8.98 5.18 -14.54
CA THR A 17 -9.95 6.25 -14.83
C THR A 17 -11.32 5.65 -15.09
N ALA A 18 -12.37 6.42 -14.84
CA ALA A 18 -13.76 6.02 -15.01
C ALA A 18 -14.62 7.28 -15.23
N ASP A 19 -15.89 7.13 -15.61
CA ASP A 19 -16.76 8.29 -15.88
C ASP A 19 -17.05 9.12 -14.62
N THR A 20 -16.97 8.50 -13.45
CA THR A 20 -17.12 9.19 -12.16
C THR A 20 -16.05 8.72 -11.18
N GLU A 21 -15.70 9.58 -10.22
CA GLU A 21 -14.78 9.22 -9.12
C GLU A 21 -15.28 7.99 -8.35
N LYS A 22 -16.61 7.86 -8.17
CA LYS A 22 -17.23 6.68 -7.54
C LYS A 22 -16.83 5.37 -8.23
N TRP A 23 -16.91 5.31 -9.55
CA TRP A 23 -16.55 4.11 -10.31
C TRP A 23 -15.04 3.86 -10.32
N ALA A 24 -14.22 4.91 -10.44
CA ALA A 24 -12.76 4.78 -10.34
C ALA A 24 -12.33 4.21 -8.97
N LEU A 25 -12.93 4.70 -7.89
CA LEU A 25 -12.69 4.21 -6.53
C LEU A 25 -13.22 2.79 -6.31
N THR A 26 -14.36 2.43 -6.90
CA THR A 26 -14.92 1.07 -6.82
C THR A 26 -13.97 0.05 -7.46
N ALA A 27 -13.46 0.35 -8.65
CA ALA A 27 -12.44 -0.46 -9.32
C ALA A 27 -11.14 -0.54 -8.49
N ALA A 28 -10.68 0.60 -7.98
CA ALA A 28 -9.46 0.67 -7.16
C ALA A 28 -9.58 -0.16 -5.88
N GLN A 29 -10.66 0.00 -5.12
CA GLN A 29 -10.94 -0.74 -3.89
C GLN A 29 -10.95 -2.25 -4.14
N THR A 30 -11.64 -2.68 -5.21
CA THR A 30 -11.73 -4.10 -5.58
C THR A 30 -10.35 -4.63 -6.00
N ALA A 31 -9.62 -3.90 -6.84
CA ALA A 31 -8.30 -4.27 -7.33
C ALA A 31 -7.23 -4.32 -6.21
N THR A 32 -7.40 -3.56 -5.13
CA THR A 32 -6.50 -3.56 -3.97
C THR A 32 -6.99 -4.43 -2.81
N GLY A 33 -8.13 -5.10 -2.94
CA GLY A 33 -8.65 -6.04 -1.95
C GLY A 33 -7.79 -7.30 -1.80
N PHE A 34 -7.89 -7.97 -0.64
CA PHE A 34 -7.10 -9.16 -0.28
C PHE A 34 -5.60 -8.99 -0.61
N ALA A 35 -5.01 -7.90 -0.11
CA ALA A 35 -3.65 -7.49 -0.45
C ALA A 35 -2.92 -6.79 0.71
N SER A 36 -3.06 -7.29 1.95
CA SER A 36 -2.51 -6.62 3.12
C SER A 36 -1.04 -6.91 3.37
N SER A 37 -0.61 -8.16 3.18
CA SER A 37 0.79 -8.55 3.39
C SER A 37 1.18 -9.75 2.53
N ILE A 38 2.31 -9.68 1.83
CA ILE A 38 2.82 -10.80 1.02
C ILE A 38 3.26 -12.02 1.83
N ILE A 39 3.17 -11.96 3.17
CA ILE A 39 3.34 -13.15 4.02
C ILE A 39 2.30 -14.22 3.66
N MET A 40 1.06 -13.81 3.37
CA MET A 40 -0.04 -14.72 3.00
C MET A 40 -1.07 -14.15 2.00
N SER A 41 -1.15 -12.83 1.80
CA SER A 41 -1.90 -12.25 0.69
C SER A 41 -1.15 -12.45 -0.63
N PRO A 42 -1.84 -12.54 -1.78
CA PRO A 42 -1.19 -12.68 -3.09
C PRO A 42 -0.32 -11.49 -3.50
N ALA A 43 -0.54 -10.31 -2.91
CA ALA A 43 0.24 -9.10 -3.12
C ALA A 43 0.13 -8.20 -1.88
N GLU A 44 0.91 -7.12 -1.86
CA GLU A 44 0.59 -5.92 -1.09
C GLU A 44 0.03 -4.87 -2.05
N ALA A 45 -1.13 -4.28 -1.76
CA ALA A 45 -1.71 -3.27 -2.63
C ALA A 45 -2.58 -2.28 -1.85
N GLY A 46 -2.74 -1.08 -2.41
CA GLY A 46 -3.54 -0.02 -1.79
C GLY A 46 -3.78 1.14 -2.74
N ILE A 47 -4.73 1.98 -2.35
CA ILE A 47 -5.07 3.21 -3.05
C ILE A 47 -4.11 4.30 -2.57
N GLU A 48 -3.45 4.98 -3.50
CA GLU A 48 -2.58 6.13 -3.22
C GLU A 48 -3.39 7.42 -3.09
N GLY A 49 -4.43 7.58 -3.93
CA GLY A 49 -5.30 8.76 -3.91
C GLY A 49 -6.08 8.94 -5.21
N THR A 50 -6.97 9.93 -5.23
CA THR A 50 -7.74 10.32 -6.42
C THR A 50 -6.95 11.30 -7.30
N VAL A 51 -7.30 11.35 -8.58
CA VAL A 51 -6.69 12.22 -9.59
C VAL A 51 -7.81 12.96 -10.33
N PRO A 52 -7.76 14.30 -10.37
CA PRO A 52 -8.78 15.08 -11.06
C PRO A 52 -8.66 14.93 -12.58
N PRO A 53 -9.75 15.16 -13.33
CA PRO A 53 -9.81 14.95 -14.79
C PRO A 53 -8.73 15.69 -15.59
N ASP A 54 -8.33 16.90 -15.16
CA ASP A 54 -7.30 17.72 -15.83
C ASP A 54 -5.88 17.11 -15.76
N LYS A 55 -5.69 16.06 -14.95
CA LYS A 55 -4.40 15.39 -14.73
C LYS A 55 -4.39 13.96 -15.24
N THR A 56 -5.46 13.50 -15.89
CA THR A 56 -5.54 12.16 -16.47
C THR A 56 -5.39 12.21 -17.99
N PRO A 57 -4.93 11.12 -18.64
CA PRO A 57 -4.70 11.13 -20.08
C PRO A 57 -5.99 11.31 -20.89
N ASP A 58 -7.09 10.75 -20.41
CA ASP A 58 -8.38 10.70 -21.10
C ASP A 58 -9.37 11.76 -20.61
N GLY A 59 -8.94 12.69 -19.75
CA GLY A 59 -9.79 13.79 -19.26
C GLY A 59 -10.92 13.32 -18.33
N ARG A 60 -10.78 12.16 -17.69
CA ARG A 60 -11.77 11.58 -16.77
C ARG A 60 -11.25 11.48 -15.33
N PRO A 61 -12.10 11.50 -14.29
CA PRO A 61 -11.64 11.31 -12.92
C PRO A 61 -10.96 9.95 -12.75
N GLY A 62 -9.95 9.88 -11.88
CA GLY A 62 -9.19 8.66 -11.68
C GLY A 62 -8.78 8.38 -10.24
N ALA A 63 -8.29 7.16 -10.02
CA ALA A 63 -7.71 6.68 -8.79
C ALA A 63 -6.36 6.02 -9.07
N LEU A 64 -5.35 6.38 -8.28
CA LEU A 64 -4.04 5.75 -8.31
C LEU A 64 -4.00 4.59 -7.33
N ILE A 65 -3.54 3.43 -7.81
CA ILE A 65 -3.23 2.29 -6.95
C ILE A 65 -1.77 1.91 -7.10
N GLN A 66 -1.23 1.30 -6.05
CA GLN A 66 0.08 0.66 -6.08
C GLN A 66 -0.05 -0.82 -5.73
N ILE A 67 0.74 -1.66 -6.40
CA ILE A 67 0.80 -3.11 -6.20
C ILE A 67 2.27 -3.49 -6.01
N TYR A 68 2.54 -4.30 -4.99
CA TYR A 68 3.86 -4.66 -4.51
C TYR A 68 4.04 -6.18 -4.48
N HIS A 69 5.22 -6.63 -4.87
CA HIS A 69 5.67 -8.02 -4.64
C HIS A 69 7.19 -8.10 -4.47
N SER A 70 7.69 -9.14 -3.81
CA SER A 70 9.13 -9.40 -3.65
C SER A 70 9.86 -9.65 -4.99
N ALA A 71 9.16 -10.16 -6.00
CA ALA A 71 9.70 -10.58 -7.28
C ALA A 71 8.89 -9.99 -8.44
N ARG A 72 9.62 -9.57 -9.48
CA ARG A 72 9.04 -8.89 -10.65
C ARG A 72 8.06 -9.77 -11.43
N ARG A 73 8.31 -11.08 -11.49
CA ARG A 73 7.42 -12.05 -12.17
C ARG A 73 6.06 -12.06 -11.49
N ASP A 74 6.05 -12.16 -10.17
CA ASP A 74 4.82 -12.22 -9.38
C ASP A 74 4.11 -10.86 -9.35
N LEU A 75 4.85 -9.75 -9.29
CA LEU A 75 4.27 -8.41 -9.50
C LEU A 75 3.52 -8.35 -10.83
N LYS A 76 4.14 -8.78 -11.94
CA LYS A 76 3.48 -8.80 -13.26
C LYS A 76 2.22 -9.65 -13.22
N ALA A 77 2.27 -10.84 -12.62
CA ALA A 77 1.13 -11.74 -12.51
C ALA A 77 -0.02 -11.09 -11.71
N GLN A 78 0.29 -10.47 -10.57
CA GLN A 78 -0.69 -9.78 -9.72
C GLN A 78 -1.29 -8.56 -10.41
N MET A 79 -0.51 -7.77 -11.16
CA MET A 79 -1.05 -6.66 -11.94
C MET A 79 -2.01 -7.15 -13.04
N ILE A 80 -1.68 -8.25 -13.74
CA ILE A 80 -2.59 -8.85 -14.74
C ILE A 80 -3.88 -9.32 -14.08
N LEU A 81 -3.80 -10.08 -12.99
CA LEU A 81 -4.97 -10.61 -12.31
C LEU A 81 -5.87 -9.50 -11.78
N ARG A 82 -5.30 -8.50 -11.10
CA ARG A 82 -6.06 -7.41 -10.47
C ARG A 82 -6.66 -6.46 -11.51
N ILE A 83 -5.92 -6.08 -12.54
CA ILE A 83 -6.49 -5.24 -13.60
C ILE A 83 -7.53 -6.04 -14.41
N GLY A 84 -7.26 -7.30 -14.75
CA GLY A 84 -8.17 -8.11 -15.55
C GLY A 84 -9.46 -8.51 -14.83
N GLN A 85 -9.40 -8.81 -13.53
CA GLN A 85 -10.57 -9.33 -12.79
C GLN A 85 -11.30 -8.27 -11.98
N CYS A 86 -10.70 -7.09 -11.77
CA CYS A 86 -11.28 -6.04 -10.93
C CYS A 86 -11.42 -4.69 -11.64
N VAL A 87 -10.59 -4.39 -12.64
CA VAL A 87 -10.66 -3.14 -13.39
C VAL A 87 -11.41 -3.36 -14.70
N MET A 88 -10.93 -4.23 -15.59
CA MET A 88 -11.59 -4.54 -16.87
C MET A 88 -13.06 -4.95 -16.74
N THR A 89 -13.42 -5.58 -15.63
CA THR A 89 -14.80 -6.01 -15.31
C THR A 89 -15.63 -4.93 -14.63
N CYS A 90 -15.02 -3.81 -14.22
CA CYS A 90 -15.69 -2.70 -13.57
C CYS A 90 -16.17 -1.67 -14.62
N PRO A 91 -17.42 -1.18 -14.53
CA PRO A 91 -18.01 -0.26 -15.51
C PRO A 91 -17.17 0.98 -15.78
N THR A 92 -17.15 1.38 -17.04
CA THR A 92 -16.54 2.60 -17.60
C THR A 92 -15.01 2.68 -17.49
N THR A 93 -14.33 1.68 -16.95
CA THR A 93 -12.93 1.87 -16.57
C THR A 93 -11.94 1.87 -17.74
N ALA A 94 -10.83 2.58 -17.56
CA ALA A 94 -9.60 2.39 -18.32
C ALA A 94 -8.40 2.29 -17.37
N ALA A 95 -7.30 1.67 -17.81
CA ALA A 95 -6.10 1.48 -17.00
C ALA A 95 -4.82 1.98 -17.71
N PHE A 96 -4.14 2.94 -17.08
CA PHE A 96 -2.95 3.61 -17.61
C PHE A 96 -1.72 3.45 -16.70
N ASP A 97 -0.53 3.49 -17.30
CA ASP A 97 0.74 3.47 -16.59
C ASP A 97 0.96 4.78 -15.83
N ALA A 98 1.20 4.66 -14.52
CA ALA A 98 1.52 5.78 -13.65
C ALA A 98 3.00 5.82 -13.24
N LEU A 99 3.86 5.05 -13.92
CA LEU A 99 5.33 5.07 -13.86
C LEU A 99 5.98 5.18 -15.26
N PRO A 100 5.63 6.20 -16.07
CA PRO A 100 6.07 6.27 -17.48
C PRO A 100 7.59 6.35 -17.66
N ARG A 101 8.31 6.88 -16.66
CA ARG A 101 9.78 7.01 -16.67
C ARG A 101 10.52 5.77 -16.15
N ALA A 102 9.81 4.73 -15.71
CA ALA A 102 10.46 3.53 -15.21
C ALA A 102 11.19 2.76 -16.31
N LYS A 103 12.49 2.46 -16.08
CA LYS A 103 13.32 1.69 -17.02
C LYS A 103 12.76 0.30 -17.31
N ARG A 104 12.13 -0.35 -16.32
CA ARG A 104 11.50 -1.66 -16.50
C ARG A 104 10.03 -1.47 -16.81
N ARG A 105 9.59 -2.05 -17.93
CA ARG A 105 8.20 -2.01 -18.40
C ARG A 105 7.63 -3.43 -18.54
N LEU A 106 6.60 -3.75 -17.76
CA LEU A 106 5.88 -5.02 -17.74
C LEU A 106 4.78 -5.03 -18.80
N LYS A 107 4.73 -6.09 -19.60
CA LYS A 107 3.73 -6.30 -20.67
C LYS A 107 2.37 -6.73 -20.07
N VAL A 108 1.69 -5.86 -19.33
CA VAL A 108 0.43 -6.16 -18.61
C VAL A 108 -0.78 -6.00 -19.53
N GLY A 109 -1.02 -4.81 -20.10
CA GLY A 109 -2.11 -4.62 -21.05
C GLY A 109 -1.95 -5.51 -22.28
N ARG A 110 -0.71 -5.73 -22.72
CA ARG A 110 -0.43 -6.76 -23.73
C ARG A 110 -0.98 -8.13 -23.31
N SER A 111 -0.75 -8.59 -22.09
CA SER A 111 -1.30 -9.90 -21.67
C SER A 111 -2.83 -9.89 -21.63
N LEU A 112 -3.44 -8.81 -21.12
CA LEU A 112 -4.90 -8.68 -21.01
C LEU A 112 -5.62 -8.63 -22.35
N ARG A 113 -4.98 -8.08 -23.39
CA ARG A 113 -5.55 -7.99 -24.75
C ARG A 113 -6.12 -9.29 -25.29
N LEU A 114 -5.58 -10.43 -24.85
CA LEU A 114 -5.98 -11.75 -25.34
C LEU A 114 -7.43 -12.08 -24.95
N PHE A 115 -8.00 -11.40 -23.96
CA PHE A 115 -9.43 -11.51 -23.63
C PHE A 115 -10.34 -11.09 -24.79
N GLY A 116 -9.86 -10.22 -25.69
CA GLY A 116 -10.62 -9.81 -26.87
C GLY A 116 -10.70 -10.85 -27.98
N ASP A 117 -10.13 -12.05 -27.78
CA ASP A 117 -10.27 -13.22 -28.66
C ASP A 117 -10.02 -12.95 -30.17
N GLY A 118 -9.00 -12.15 -30.47
CA GLY A 118 -8.65 -11.77 -31.84
C GLY A 118 -9.30 -10.48 -32.33
N PHE A 119 -10.34 -9.98 -31.65
CA PHE A 119 -11.02 -8.72 -31.98
C PHE A 119 -10.36 -7.49 -31.34
N GLN A 120 -9.42 -7.67 -30.41
CA GLN A 120 -8.69 -6.55 -29.82
C GLN A 120 -7.89 -5.75 -30.86
N ARG A 121 -7.87 -4.43 -30.70
CA ARG A 121 -7.10 -3.52 -31.58
C ARG A 121 -5.96 -2.86 -30.81
N ARG A 122 -4.81 -2.74 -31.46
CA ARG A 122 -3.72 -1.89 -30.98
C ARG A 122 -3.99 -0.48 -31.46
N ASP A 123 -3.84 0.51 -30.59
CA ASP A 123 -4.10 1.91 -30.91
C ASP A 123 -3.11 2.86 -30.22
N GLU A 124 -3.12 4.12 -30.61
CA GLU A 124 -2.46 5.21 -29.91
C GLU A 124 -3.49 6.27 -29.52
N MET A 125 -3.84 6.30 -28.23
CA MET A 125 -4.83 7.22 -27.68
C MET A 125 -4.19 8.02 -26.55
N TYR A 126 -4.49 9.32 -26.46
CA TYR A 126 -4.02 10.18 -25.36
C TYR A 126 -2.48 10.23 -25.24
N GLY A 127 -1.77 10.09 -26.36
CA GLY A 127 -0.30 9.98 -26.41
C GLY A 127 0.25 8.69 -25.81
N ARG A 128 -0.59 7.64 -25.70
CA ARG A 128 -0.24 6.35 -25.09
C ARG A 128 -0.54 5.21 -26.05
N LYS A 129 0.36 4.22 -26.06
CA LYS A 129 0.15 2.96 -26.78
C LYS A 129 -0.78 2.07 -25.98
N VAL A 130 -1.98 1.85 -26.48
CA VAL A 130 -3.05 1.14 -25.78
C VAL A 130 -3.54 -0.08 -26.56
N TRP A 131 -4.23 -0.96 -25.85
CA TRP A 131 -5.10 -1.97 -26.41
C TRP A 131 -6.55 -1.58 -26.15
N ARG A 132 -7.36 -1.71 -27.19
CA ARG A 132 -8.83 -1.59 -27.16
C ARG A 132 -9.39 -3.00 -27.19
N ILE A 133 -10.02 -3.41 -26.10
CA ILE A 133 -10.51 -4.79 -25.91
C ILE A 133 -12.03 -4.73 -25.92
N PRO A 134 -12.70 -5.31 -26.93
CA PRO A 134 -14.17 -5.38 -26.95
C PRO A 134 -14.71 -6.12 -25.72
N VAL A 135 -15.68 -5.52 -25.05
CA VAL A 135 -16.39 -6.05 -23.88
C VAL A 135 -17.88 -5.71 -24.01
N MET A 136 -18.75 -6.25 -23.15
CA MET A 136 -20.21 -6.02 -23.26
C MET A 136 -20.60 -4.54 -23.22
N GLU A 137 -19.91 -3.74 -22.41
CA GLU A 137 -20.18 -2.29 -22.28
C GLU A 137 -19.71 -1.49 -23.51
N GLY A 138 -18.80 -2.06 -24.32
CA GLY A 138 -18.12 -1.35 -25.40
C GLY A 138 -16.66 -1.79 -25.50
N GLU A 139 -15.74 -0.95 -25.04
CA GLU A 139 -14.31 -1.25 -25.07
C GLU A 139 -13.63 -0.97 -23.72
N PHE A 140 -12.84 -1.93 -23.26
CA PHE A 140 -11.88 -1.70 -22.18
C PHE A 140 -10.56 -1.19 -22.77
N ILE A 141 -10.11 -0.02 -22.30
CA ILE A 141 -8.86 0.61 -22.72
C ILE A 141 -7.76 0.32 -21.71
N VAL A 142 -6.65 -0.27 -22.15
CA VAL A 142 -5.50 -0.55 -21.28
C VAL A 142 -4.16 -0.27 -21.97
N GLU A 143 -3.24 0.42 -21.28
CA GLU A 143 -1.91 0.71 -21.81
C GLU A 143 -1.09 -0.58 -22.05
N ASP A 144 -0.36 -0.69 -23.17
CA ASP A 144 0.38 -1.92 -23.57
C ASP A 144 1.33 -2.41 -22.47
N ARG A 145 1.98 -1.46 -21.77
CA ARG A 145 3.00 -1.76 -20.76
C ARG A 145 2.93 -0.81 -19.58
N PHE A 146 3.24 -1.34 -18.40
CA PHE A 146 3.25 -0.60 -17.14
C PHE A 146 4.66 -0.55 -16.57
N GLY A 147 5.04 0.57 -15.98
CA GLY A 147 6.31 0.73 -15.29
C GLY A 147 6.38 -0.13 -14.04
N ALA A 148 7.57 -0.65 -13.77
CA ALA A 148 7.91 -1.32 -12.52
C ALA A 148 9.24 -0.79 -12.01
N MET A 149 9.32 -0.58 -10.70
CA MET A 149 10.53 -0.10 -10.04
C MET A 149 10.79 -0.84 -8.74
N ARG A 150 12.02 -0.72 -8.24
CA ARG A 150 12.32 -1.08 -6.84
C ARG A 150 11.79 0.05 -5.96
N ALA A 151 11.08 -0.33 -4.92
CA ALA A 151 10.38 0.53 -3.99
C ALA A 151 10.60 0.02 -2.55
N VAL A 152 10.09 0.75 -1.57
CA VAL A 152 10.27 0.48 -0.14
C VAL A 152 8.95 -0.01 0.46
N ALA A 153 9.01 -1.09 1.22
CA ALA A 153 7.86 -1.65 1.92
C ALA A 153 8.14 -1.87 3.41
N GLY A 154 7.10 -1.76 4.23
CA GLY A 154 7.17 -2.05 5.67
C GLY A 154 7.54 -0.87 6.56
N GLY A 155 7.49 0.37 6.06
CA GLY A 155 7.68 1.54 6.92
C GLY A 155 6.56 1.53 7.95
N ASN A 156 6.85 1.73 9.23
CA ASN A 156 5.81 1.50 10.23
C ASN A 156 5.92 2.41 11.46
N LEU A 157 4.78 2.60 12.12
CA LEU A 157 4.66 3.23 13.42
C LEU A 157 3.73 2.42 14.31
N LEU A 158 4.13 2.25 15.57
CA LEU A 158 3.33 1.64 16.64
C LEU A 158 2.76 2.76 17.51
N ILE A 159 1.43 2.86 17.54
CA ILE A 159 0.68 3.81 18.36
C ILE A 159 0.25 3.09 19.62
N MET A 160 0.82 3.46 20.77
CA MET A 160 0.53 2.85 22.06
C MET A 160 -0.38 3.78 22.87
N ALA A 161 -1.56 3.28 23.23
CA ALA A 161 -2.59 4.08 23.88
C ALA A 161 -3.14 3.41 25.15
N GLU A 162 -3.69 4.25 26.01
CA GLU A 162 -4.27 3.86 27.30
C GLU A 162 -5.49 2.94 27.15
N ASN A 163 -6.19 3.01 26.02
CA ASN A 163 -7.34 2.17 25.71
C ASN A 163 -7.56 2.04 24.21
N ARG A 164 -8.43 1.09 23.81
CA ARG A 164 -8.74 0.78 22.41
C ARG A 164 -9.30 1.98 21.64
N LYS A 165 -10.15 2.80 22.29
CA LYS A 165 -10.81 3.93 21.63
C LYS A 165 -9.79 5.01 21.25
N ALA A 166 -8.94 5.42 22.20
CA ALA A 166 -7.87 6.38 21.95
C ALA A 166 -6.88 5.87 20.89
N GLY A 167 -6.47 4.59 20.98
CA GLY A 167 -5.55 4.00 20.00
C GLY A 167 -6.10 3.95 18.58
N LEU A 168 -7.38 3.58 18.41
CA LEU A 168 -8.00 3.50 17.09
C LEU A 168 -8.19 4.91 16.51
N GLN A 169 -8.69 5.85 17.31
CA GLN A 169 -8.85 7.25 16.88
C GLN A 169 -7.50 7.84 16.43
N ALA A 170 -6.42 7.60 17.18
CA ALA A 170 -5.08 8.05 16.80
C ALA A 170 -4.59 7.40 15.50
N ALA A 171 -4.88 6.12 15.28
CA ALA A 171 -4.54 5.44 14.04
C ALA A 171 -5.33 5.98 12.84
N GLU A 172 -6.63 6.26 13.01
CA GLU A 172 -7.48 6.86 11.98
C GLU A 172 -7.02 8.29 11.63
N GLU A 173 -6.68 9.12 12.62
CA GLU A 173 -6.12 10.45 12.39
C GLU A 173 -4.78 10.40 11.65
N ALA A 174 -3.92 9.44 11.97
CA ALA A 174 -2.67 9.22 11.27
C ALA A 174 -2.87 8.76 9.82
N VAL A 175 -3.76 7.79 9.57
CA VAL A 175 -4.15 7.36 8.20
C VAL A 175 -4.68 8.55 7.40
N ASN A 176 -5.58 9.34 7.97
CA ASN A 176 -6.16 10.52 7.33
C ASN A 176 -5.10 11.58 7.01
N ALA A 177 -4.15 11.83 7.92
CA ALA A 177 -3.07 12.77 7.68
C ALA A 177 -2.13 12.29 6.57
N ILE A 178 -1.78 11.00 6.55
CA ILE A 178 -0.94 10.41 5.49
C ILE A 178 -1.64 10.54 4.14
N HIS A 179 -2.91 10.15 4.02
CA HIS A 179 -3.66 10.29 2.76
C HIS A 179 -3.76 11.73 2.27
N LYS A 180 -3.92 12.70 3.17
CA LYS A 180 -4.07 14.12 2.79
C LYS A 180 -2.74 14.79 2.41
N LYS A 181 -1.64 14.40 3.03
CA LYS A 181 -0.37 15.18 2.99
C LYS A 181 0.80 14.45 2.34
N SER A 182 0.67 13.16 2.11
CA SER A 182 1.70 12.33 1.47
C SER A 182 1.23 11.89 0.10
N LYS A 183 2.19 11.75 -0.82
CA LYS A 183 1.98 11.22 -2.16
C LYS A 183 2.91 10.02 -2.35
N TYR A 184 2.62 9.17 -3.33
CA TYR A 184 3.47 8.03 -3.69
C TYR A 184 3.61 6.97 -2.59
N VAL A 185 2.68 6.92 -1.63
CA VAL A 185 2.61 5.92 -0.56
C VAL A 185 1.25 5.23 -0.55
N ILE A 186 1.19 4.03 0.01
CA ILE A 186 -0.05 3.30 0.31
C ILE A 186 0.01 2.71 1.72
N LEU A 187 -1.17 2.44 2.28
CA LEU A 187 -1.35 1.77 3.58
C LEU A 187 -2.08 0.44 3.33
N PRO A 188 -1.37 -0.70 3.15
CA PRO A 188 -1.97 -1.91 2.58
C PRO A 188 -2.91 -2.66 3.55
N PHE A 189 -2.86 -2.37 4.85
CA PHE A 189 -3.73 -3.02 5.83
C PHE A 189 -5.17 -2.50 5.77
N PRO A 190 -6.17 -3.24 6.30
CA PRO A 190 -7.57 -2.80 6.30
C PRO A 190 -7.74 -1.41 6.94
N GLY A 191 -8.30 -0.46 6.18
CA GLY A 191 -8.42 0.94 6.62
C GLY A 191 -7.08 1.63 6.89
N GLY A 192 -5.96 1.07 6.42
CA GLY A 192 -4.60 1.53 6.70
C GLY A 192 -4.06 1.12 8.08
N VAL A 193 -4.78 0.29 8.85
CA VAL A 193 -4.45 -0.02 10.25
C VAL A 193 -4.28 -1.53 10.49
N CYS A 194 -3.16 -1.91 11.07
CA CYS A 194 -2.86 -3.26 11.54
C CYS A 194 -3.10 -3.34 13.06
N ARG A 195 -4.03 -4.20 13.49
CA ARG A 195 -4.29 -4.48 14.91
C ARG A 195 -3.52 -5.67 15.48
N ALA A 196 -2.93 -6.49 14.60
CA ALA A 196 -2.41 -7.80 14.97
C ALA A 196 -0.93 -7.72 15.39
N GLY A 197 -0.10 -7.03 14.59
CA GLY A 197 1.35 -7.05 14.73
C GLY A 197 1.95 -8.45 14.53
N SER A 198 3.10 -8.55 13.86
CA SER A 198 3.76 -9.84 13.70
C SER A 198 5.26 -9.77 13.91
N LYS A 199 5.83 -10.88 14.40
CA LYS A 199 7.27 -11.13 14.38
C LYS A 199 7.58 -12.26 13.39
N ALA A 200 8.82 -12.27 12.92
CA ALA A 200 9.33 -13.39 12.12
C ALA A 200 9.37 -14.67 12.96
N GLY A 201 8.96 -15.79 12.35
CA GLY A 201 8.98 -17.10 12.97
C GLY A 201 7.92 -17.31 14.05
N SER A 202 8.09 -18.38 14.83
CA SER A 202 7.29 -18.72 16.01
C SER A 202 8.16 -19.48 17.01
N MET A 203 7.89 -19.28 18.31
CA MET A 203 8.62 -19.95 19.39
C MET A 203 8.15 -21.39 19.62
N LYS A 204 6.94 -21.74 19.15
CA LYS A 204 6.31 -23.05 19.43
C LYS A 204 5.99 -23.87 18.19
N TYR A 205 5.84 -23.24 17.02
CA TYR A 205 5.30 -23.87 15.82
C TYR A 205 6.15 -23.54 14.59
N LYS A 206 6.08 -24.38 13.55
CA LYS A 206 6.71 -24.11 12.25
C LYS A 206 5.87 -23.12 11.44
N LEU A 207 6.01 -21.83 11.73
CA LEU A 207 5.28 -20.74 11.06
C LEU A 207 6.24 -19.66 10.54
N LYS A 208 5.92 -19.04 9.40
CA LYS A 208 6.68 -17.90 8.85
C LYS A 208 6.59 -16.65 9.74
N ALA A 209 5.43 -16.41 10.33
CA ALA A 209 5.16 -15.30 11.21
C ALA A 209 4.19 -15.72 12.32
N SER A 210 4.23 -15.01 13.44
CA SER A 210 3.30 -15.19 14.56
C SER A 210 3.14 -13.87 15.32
N THR A 211 2.23 -13.82 16.31
CA THR A 211 1.97 -12.61 17.09
C THR A 211 3.25 -11.95 17.63
N PHE A 212 3.30 -10.63 17.58
CA PHE A 212 4.39 -9.84 18.16
C PHE A 212 4.19 -9.71 19.68
N HIS A 213 4.38 -10.84 20.37
CA HIS A 213 4.09 -11.02 21.80
C HIS A 213 4.69 -9.94 22.73
N SER A 214 5.90 -9.45 22.46
CA SER A 214 6.49 -8.37 23.26
C SER A 214 5.72 -7.04 23.17
N TYR A 215 4.90 -6.85 22.13
CA TYR A 215 3.99 -5.71 21.96
C TYR A 215 2.51 -6.08 22.19
N CYS A 216 2.20 -7.20 22.85
CA CYS A 216 0.82 -7.57 23.17
C CYS A 216 0.43 -7.06 24.57
N PRO A 217 -0.51 -6.09 24.69
CA PRO A 217 -0.86 -5.53 26.01
C PRO A 217 -1.42 -6.54 27.01
N LYS A 218 -2.09 -7.60 26.52
CA LYS A 218 -2.61 -8.70 27.36
C LYS A 218 -1.53 -9.64 27.88
N LEU A 219 -0.31 -9.54 27.38
CA LEU A 219 0.82 -10.38 27.78
C LEU A 219 1.88 -9.59 28.57
N LYS A 220 1.67 -8.30 28.85
CA LYS A 220 2.71 -7.42 29.41
C LYS A 220 3.25 -7.86 30.78
N THR A 221 2.44 -8.57 31.58
CA THR A 221 2.84 -9.15 32.86
C THR A 221 3.35 -10.60 32.77
N LEU A 222 3.14 -11.27 31.62
CA LEU A 222 3.49 -12.67 31.40
C LEU A 222 4.78 -12.84 30.58
N VAL A 223 5.13 -11.84 29.76
CA VAL A 223 6.28 -11.85 28.86
C VAL A 223 7.38 -10.99 29.47
N PRO A 224 8.51 -11.58 29.93
CA PRO A 224 9.57 -10.85 30.63
C PRO A 224 10.21 -9.71 29.82
N ASP A 225 10.26 -9.84 28.49
CA ASP A 225 10.83 -8.86 27.57
C ASP A 225 9.77 -7.94 26.95
N SER A 226 8.61 -7.79 27.60
CA SER A 226 7.54 -6.92 27.12
C SER A 226 8.05 -5.49 26.87
N LYS A 227 7.62 -4.93 25.75
CA LYS A 227 7.86 -3.55 25.32
C LYS A 227 6.64 -2.65 25.54
N VAL A 228 5.59 -3.18 26.17
CA VAL A 228 4.35 -2.44 26.45
C VAL A 228 4.47 -1.68 27.77
N PRO A 229 4.35 -0.34 27.78
CA PRO A 229 4.31 0.43 29.02
C PRO A 229 3.13 0.06 29.93
N GLU A 230 3.25 0.30 31.24
CA GLU A 230 2.23 -0.05 32.23
C GLU A 230 0.86 0.56 31.93
N ASN A 231 0.82 1.84 31.54
CA ASN A 231 -0.40 2.57 31.24
C ASN A 231 -1.00 2.24 29.86
N VAL A 232 -0.37 1.39 29.05
CA VAL A 232 -0.84 1.04 27.69
C VAL A 232 -1.70 -0.22 27.72
N ASN A 233 -2.87 -0.15 27.09
CA ASN A 233 -3.81 -1.27 26.97
C ASN A 233 -4.25 -1.58 25.53
N ALA A 234 -3.87 -0.74 24.55
CA ALA A 234 -4.08 -1.01 23.14
C ALA A 234 -2.89 -0.51 22.30
N ILE A 235 -2.52 -1.28 21.28
CA ILE A 235 -1.49 -0.91 20.32
C ILE A 235 -2.03 -1.15 18.91
N TYR A 236 -1.86 -0.16 18.05
CA TYR A 236 -2.11 -0.26 16.62
C TYR A 236 -0.83 0.02 15.85
N GLU A 237 -0.68 -0.62 14.70
CA GLU A 237 0.43 -0.43 13.78
C GLU A 237 -0.11 0.17 12.48
N ILE A 238 0.58 1.18 11.94
CA ILE A 238 0.36 1.63 10.56
C ILE A 238 1.56 1.17 9.76
N VAL A 239 1.31 0.46 8.67
CA VAL A 239 2.32 0.01 7.72
C VAL A 239 2.19 0.83 6.44
N ILE A 240 3.32 1.29 5.92
CA ILE A 240 3.47 2.24 4.84
C ILE A 240 4.43 1.64 3.81
N ASN A 241 3.94 1.49 2.58
CA ASN A 241 4.79 1.23 1.43
C ASN A 241 4.87 2.49 0.59
N GLY A 242 6.01 2.72 -0.07
CA GLY A 242 6.20 3.89 -0.91
C GLY A 242 7.23 3.68 -2.00
N LEU A 243 7.17 4.52 -3.04
CA LEU A 243 8.03 4.39 -4.21
C LEU A 243 9.52 4.62 -3.89
N ASP A 244 9.82 5.38 -2.85
CA ASP A 244 11.17 5.58 -2.31
C ASP A 244 11.14 5.76 -0.78
N ILE A 245 12.33 5.86 -0.17
CA ILE A 245 12.47 5.98 1.28
C ILE A 245 12.02 7.34 1.82
N ASP A 246 12.17 8.41 1.05
CA ASP A 246 11.91 9.76 1.51
C ASP A 246 10.40 10.02 1.59
N VAL A 247 9.63 9.51 0.63
CA VAL A 247 8.16 9.56 0.69
C VAL A 247 7.61 8.74 1.87
N VAL A 248 8.23 7.60 2.19
CA VAL A 248 7.86 6.79 3.36
C VAL A 248 8.18 7.52 4.66
N ARG A 249 9.38 8.11 4.79
CA ARG A 249 9.75 8.93 5.96
C ARG A 249 8.79 10.10 6.16
N LYS A 250 8.46 10.83 5.09
CA LYS A 250 7.48 11.92 5.15
C LYS A 250 6.11 11.43 5.63
N ALA A 251 5.63 10.30 5.12
CA ALA A 251 4.37 9.71 5.57
C ALA A 251 4.42 9.29 7.05
N MET A 252 5.53 8.69 7.50
CA MET A 252 5.73 8.39 8.91
C MET A 252 5.66 9.66 9.77
N ALA A 253 6.33 10.74 9.38
CA ALA A 253 6.32 12.00 10.11
C ALA A 253 4.90 12.58 10.24
N GLU A 254 4.13 12.61 9.15
CA GLU A 254 2.74 13.10 9.17
C GLU A 254 1.82 12.22 10.03
N GLY A 255 1.97 10.90 9.93
CA GLY A 255 1.22 9.96 10.77
C GLY A 255 1.52 10.14 12.26
N ILE A 256 2.80 10.29 12.62
CA ILE A 256 3.22 10.52 14.01
C ILE A 256 2.66 11.85 14.54
N ARG A 257 2.84 12.95 13.79
CA ARG A 257 2.36 14.28 14.19
C ARG A 257 0.85 14.35 14.36
N ALA A 258 0.09 13.55 13.61
CA ALA A 258 -1.35 13.45 13.78
C ALA A 258 -1.73 12.58 14.99
N ALA A 259 -1.13 11.39 15.12
CA ALA A 259 -1.44 10.45 16.20
C ALA A 259 -1.24 11.06 17.59
N VAL A 260 -0.12 11.77 17.81
CA VAL A 260 0.23 12.35 19.13
C VAL A 260 -0.73 13.44 19.62
N LYS A 261 -1.60 13.97 18.75
CA LYS A 261 -2.60 14.97 19.13
C LYS A 261 -3.83 14.36 19.79
N VAL A 262 -3.99 13.04 19.73
CA VAL A 262 -5.15 12.36 20.31
C VAL A 262 -4.91 12.08 21.80
N PRO A 263 -5.79 12.54 22.70
CA PRO A 263 -5.69 12.24 24.12
C PRO A 263 -5.68 10.74 24.41
N GLY A 264 -4.83 10.31 25.34
CA GLY A 264 -4.65 8.91 25.70
C GLY A 264 -3.64 8.14 24.85
N VAL A 265 -2.97 8.80 23.89
CA VAL A 265 -1.74 8.26 23.28
C VAL A 265 -0.59 8.43 24.24
N ALA A 266 -0.01 7.31 24.68
CA ALA A 266 1.05 7.29 25.68
C ALA A 266 2.45 7.29 25.02
N LYS A 267 2.61 6.60 23.89
CA LYS A 267 3.92 6.44 23.24
C LYS A 267 3.80 6.12 21.76
N ILE A 268 4.76 6.62 20.99
CA ILE A 268 5.03 6.19 19.62
C ILE A 268 6.30 5.34 19.61
N SER A 269 6.25 4.23 18.89
CA SER A 269 7.40 3.36 18.62
C SER A 269 7.41 2.91 17.16
N ALA A 270 8.33 2.02 16.79
CA ALA A 270 8.36 1.34 15.51
C ALA A 270 8.83 -0.11 15.69
N GLY A 271 8.37 -0.98 14.80
CA GLY A 271 8.82 -2.36 14.65
C GLY A 271 10.10 -2.44 13.81
N ASN A 272 11.07 -3.20 14.33
CA ASN A 272 12.29 -3.59 13.62
C ASN A 272 12.71 -5.01 14.04
N TYR A 273 13.67 -5.55 13.33
CA TYR A 273 14.21 -6.90 13.47
C TYR A 273 15.69 -6.87 13.85
N GLY A 274 16.08 -5.84 14.62
CA GLY A 274 17.46 -5.64 15.07
C GLY A 274 18.41 -5.16 13.96
N GLY A 275 17.90 -4.66 12.84
CA GLY A 275 18.69 -4.18 11.72
C GLY A 275 19.33 -5.30 10.89
N LYS A 276 18.82 -6.53 11.00
CA LYS A 276 19.39 -7.74 10.41
C LYS A 276 18.69 -8.21 9.13
N LEU A 277 17.49 -7.73 8.83
CA LEU A 277 16.67 -8.23 7.72
C LEU A 277 16.47 -7.20 6.60
N GLY A 278 16.12 -5.97 6.97
CA GLY A 278 15.78 -4.90 6.04
C GLY A 278 16.97 -3.96 5.79
N PRO A 279 17.29 -3.63 4.53
CA PRO A 279 18.39 -2.70 4.21
C PRO A 279 18.06 -1.24 4.51
N TYR A 280 16.78 -0.90 4.71
CA TYR A 280 16.33 0.47 4.94
C TYR A 280 15.95 0.68 6.40
N ARG A 281 16.34 1.82 6.95
CA ARG A 281 16.06 2.23 8.33
C ARG A 281 15.53 3.67 8.35
N ALA A 282 14.45 3.88 9.09
CA ALA A 282 13.92 5.21 9.41
C ALA A 282 13.91 5.39 10.92
N TYR A 283 14.91 6.10 11.44
CA TYR A 283 15.00 6.46 12.86
C TYR A 283 13.95 7.52 13.17
N LEU A 284 13.12 7.28 14.20
CA LEU A 284 11.95 8.12 14.44
C LEU A 284 12.28 9.57 14.79
N LYS A 285 13.42 9.84 15.42
CA LYS A 285 13.89 11.20 15.70
C LYS A 285 14.21 11.95 14.41
N GLU A 286 15.06 11.35 13.56
CA GLU A 286 15.44 11.92 12.25
C GLU A 286 14.23 12.16 11.34
N VAL A 287 13.27 11.23 11.34
CA VAL A 287 12.01 11.36 10.58
C VAL A 287 11.25 12.63 10.95
N LEU A 288 11.26 13.03 12.23
CA LEU A 288 10.56 14.22 12.70
C LEU A 288 11.33 15.52 12.47
N GLU A 289 12.65 15.45 12.31
CA GLU A 289 13.53 16.60 12.06
C GLU A 289 13.60 16.98 10.58
N GLN A 290 13.43 16.01 9.68
CA GLN A 290 13.63 16.18 8.22
C GLN A 290 12.40 16.70 7.44
N THR A 291 11.33 17.11 8.12
CA THR A 291 10.08 17.59 7.47
C THR A 291 9.49 18.79 8.18
#